data_AF-A0A1G8M6Z6-F1
#
_entry.id   AF-A0A1G8M6Z6-F1
#
_cell.length_a   1.000
_cell.length_b   1.000
_cell.length_c   1.000
_cell.angle_alpha   90.00
_cell.angle_beta   90.00
_cell.angle_gamma   90.00
#
_symmetry.space_group_name_H-M   'P 1'
#
loop_
_entity.id
_entity.type
_entity.pdbx_description
1 polymer ?
#
loop_
_entity_poly.entity_id
_entity_poly.type
_entity_poly.pdbx_seq_one_letter_code
_entity_poly.pdbx_strand_id
1 'polypeptide(L)'
;MDPESDTPADQKNGGGVLALLERIGSVVVPIAVALYAVLYIGVEQMYAVFGVNPQQVGVDQSVLLGRMTSTLILLLLVAIPLLGVLVGLGWLIDRMTGGAAGRLFLRVRERPWIAATIAALWCGATYWGVFNLFGELDLFVMVTIAVGLGAAAFLIPFRLLRRKPVGRAGMKVITGGLTGIGLGFLLILGLVQGAIEVQETGQANDLLSYVGFQDQWTVLKSADDDKPLYDGRWMMLLGESDGTYVLYDCDRLETFRRPMETTNLGSIQLDPERQDGFTCGDLATQDTPSQSDSE
;
A
#
# COMPACT_ATOMS: atom_id res chain seq x y z
N MET A 1 53.75 48.58 -7.08
CA MET A 1 52.29 48.54 -7.35
C MET A 1 52.02 47.18 -7.93
N ASP A 2 51.90 46.21 -7.04
CA ASP A 2 51.51 44.84 -7.38
C ASP A 2 49.99 44.75 -7.25
N PRO A 3 49.28 44.14 -8.22
CA PRO A 3 47.87 43.82 -8.04
C PRO A 3 47.75 42.65 -7.07
N GLU A 4 47.32 42.96 -5.86
CA GLU A 4 46.93 41.99 -4.84
C GLU A 4 45.73 41.19 -5.36
N SER A 5 45.89 39.87 -5.28
CA SER A 5 45.06 38.85 -5.87
C SER A 5 43.69 38.75 -5.21
N ASP A 6 42.65 39.24 -5.87
CA ASP A 6 41.26 38.81 -5.62
C ASP A 6 41.08 37.38 -6.16
N THR A 7 41.53 36.41 -5.39
CA THR A 7 41.13 35.01 -5.57
C THR A 7 39.82 34.86 -4.79
N PRO A 8 38.66 34.69 -5.44
CA PRO A 8 37.43 34.40 -4.71
C PRO A 8 37.66 33.08 -3.98
N ALA A 9 37.57 33.17 -2.66
CA ALA A 9 37.77 32.10 -1.72
C ALA A 9 37.14 30.80 -2.23
N ASP A 10 38.02 29.83 -2.40
CA ASP A 10 37.77 28.40 -2.25
C ASP A 10 36.50 28.17 -1.41
N GLN A 11 35.36 27.99 -2.08
CA GLN A 11 34.22 27.33 -1.47
C GLN A 11 34.69 25.91 -1.19
N LYS A 12 35.27 25.75 0.01
CA LYS A 12 35.64 24.48 0.59
C LYS A 12 34.49 23.52 0.31
N ASN A 13 34.80 22.54 -0.54
CA ASN A 13 34.11 21.26 -0.70
C ASN A 13 34.10 20.53 0.66
N GLY A 14 33.40 21.08 1.64
CA GLY A 14 33.06 20.44 2.89
C GLY A 14 31.94 19.44 2.63
N GLY A 15 32.24 18.39 1.87
CA GLY A 15 31.40 17.21 1.71
C GLY A 15 31.34 16.42 3.01
N GLY A 16 30.90 17.06 4.10
CA GLY A 16 30.70 16.42 5.39
C GLY A 16 29.49 15.51 5.34
N VAL A 17 29.56 14.39 6.05
CA VAL A 17 28.45 13.43 6.22
C VAL A 17 27.15 14.13 6.61
N LEU A 18 27.22 15.23 7.37
CA LEU A 18 26.08 16.09 7.74
C LEU A 18 25.39 16.73 6.53
N ALA A 19 26.14 17.27 5.56
CA ALA A 19 25.56 17.85 4.35
C ALA A 19 24.93 16.77 3.45
N LEU A 20 25.49 15.56 3.46
CA LEU A 20 24.93 14.39 2.77
C LEU A 20 23.63 13.93 3.46
N LEU A 21 23.61 13.87 4.79
CA LEU A 21 22.42 13.56 5.60
C LEU A 21 21.31 14.60 5.41
N GLU A 22 21.64 15.89 5.41
CA GLU A 22 20.67 16.96 5.19
C GLU A 22 20.06 16.86 3.77
N ARG A 23 20.88 16.53 2.78
CA ARG A 23 20.43 16.36 1.40
C ARG A 23 19.59 15.11 1.19
N ILE A 24 19.90 14.02 1.89
CA ILE A 24 19.09 12.79 1.85
C ILE A 24 17.79 13.03 2.63
N GLY A 25 17.86 13.61 3.83
CA GLY A 25 16.71 13.89 4.68
C GLY A 25 15.67 14.80 4.02
N SER A 26 16.10 15.88 3.35
CA SER A 26 15.19 16.77 2.62
C SER A 26 14.42 16.10 1.47
N VAL A 27 14.90 14.95 0.99
CA VAL A 27 14.26 14.17 -0.08
C VAL A 27 13.46 13.01 0.48
N VAL A 28 14.03 12.29 1.44
CA VAL A 28 13.43 11.08 2.03
C VAL A 28 12.21 11.44 2.86
N VAL A 29 12.26 12.53 3.64
CA VAL A 29 11.15 12.89 4.54
C VAL A 29 9.85 13.17 3.78
N PRO A 30 9.79 14.03 2.74
CA PRO A 30 8.54 14.25 1.99
C PRO A 30 8.01 12.97 1.33
N ILE A 31 8.90 12.11 0.84
CA ILE A 31 8.52 10.82 0.24
C ILE A 31 7.92 9.90 1.29
N ALA A 32 8.56 9.79 2.46
CA ALA A 32 8.06 8.98 3.58
C ALA A 32 6.68 9.48 4.06
N VAL A 33 6.49 10.79 4.18
CA VAL A 33 5.20 11.40 4.54
C VAL A 33 4.13 11.11 3.48
N ALA A 34 4.47 11.24 2.20
CA ALA A 34 3.54 10.93 1.11
C ALA A 34 3.16 9.44 1.10
N LEU A 35 4.14 8.54 1.23
CA LEU A 35 3.90 7.10 1.31
C LEU A 35 3.06 6.73 2.54
N TYR A 36 3.32 7.35 3.69
CA TYR A 36 2.51 7.17 4.89
C TYR A 36 1.05 7.57 4.65
N ALA A 37 0.81 8.73 4.04
CA ALA A 37 -0.54 9.18 3.72
C ALA A 37 -1.25 8.22 2.75
N VAL A 38 -0.54 7.71 1.75
CA VAL A 38 -1.08 6.73 0.79
C VAL A 38 -1.40 5.40 1.49
N LEU A 39 -0.53 4.91 2.35
CA LEU A 39 -0.79 3.70 3.14
C LEU A 39 -1.97 3.86 4.09
N TYR A 40 -2.09 5.01 4.74
CA TYR A 40 -3.20 5.33 5.63
C TYR A 40 -4.53 5.22 4.87
N ILE A 41 -4.61 5.85 3.70
CA ILE A 41 -5.77 5.75 2.81
C ILE A 41 -6.01 4.28 2.42
N GLY A 42 -4.96 3.51 2.10
CA GLY A 42 -5.09 2.10 1.78
C GLY A 42 -5.73 1.26 2.86
N VAL A 43 -5.32 1.45 4.11
CA VAL A 43 -5.88 0.75 5.26
C VAL A 43 -7.34 1.16 5.48
N GLU A 44 -7.68 2.45 5.35
CA GLU A 44 -9.07 2.90 5.42
C GLU A 44 -9.93 2.24 4.33
N GLN A 45 -9.45 2.18 3.08
CA GLN A 45 -10.19 1.56 1.99
C GLN A 45 -10.34 0.05 2.16
N MET A 46 -9.31 -0.62 2.68
CA MET A 46 -9.36 -2.05 3.01
C MET A 46 -10.45 -2.34 4.06
N TYR A 47 -10.52 -1.57 5.15
CA TYR A 47 -11.58 -1.74 6.16
C TYR A 47 -12.96 -1.30 5.66
N ALA A 48 -13.03 -0.35 4.73
CA ALA A 48 -14.28 0.08 4.12
C ALA A 48 -14.97 -1.03 3.32
N VAL A 49 -14.23 -2.04 2.80
CA VAL A 49 -14.81 -3.25 2.19
C VAL A 49 -15.72 -4.00 3.17
N PHE A 50 -15.34 -4.00 4.46
CA PHE A 50 -16.15 -4.57 5.54
C PHE A 50 -17.14 -3.55 6.13
N GLY A 51 -17.31 -2.37 5.53
CA GLY A 51 -18.24 -1.35 6.00
C GLY A 51 -17.87 -0.71 7.34
N VAL A 52 -16.60 -0.77 7.74
CA VAL A 52 -16.11 -0.15 8.99
C VAL A 52 -14.91 0.74 8.77
N ASN A 53 -14.68 1.66 9.71
CA ASN A 53 -13.46 2.44 9.76
C ASN A 53 -12.42 1.77 10.67
N PRO A 54 -11.11 1.96 10.43
CA PRO A 54 -10.04 1.40 11.28
C PRO A 54 -10.18 1.76 12.77
N GLN A 55 -10.67 2.95 13.09
CA GLN A 55 -10.86 3.37 14.49
C GLN A 55 -12.01 2.60 15.15
N GLN A 56 -13.00 2.14 14.39
CA GLN A 56 -14.13 1.39 14.92
C GLN A 56 -13.74 -0.03 15.33
N VAL A 57 -12.71 -0.59 14.71
CA VAL A 57 -12.13 -1.90 15.07
C VAL A 57 -11.02 -1.78 16.12
N GLY A 58 -10.86 -0.58 16.73
CA GLY A 58 -9.88 -0.32 17.78
C GLY A 58 -8.43 -0.24 17.31
N VAL A 59 -8.22 -0.01 16.01
CA VAL A 59 -6.89 0.30 15.50
C VAL A 59 -6.61 1.77 15.81
N ASP A 60 -6.06 2.01 17.00
CA ASP A 60 -5.62 3.32 17.46
C ASP A 60 -4.60 3.94 16.51
N GLN A 61 -4.53 5.28 16.47
CA GLN A 61 -3.57 6.00 15.62
C GLN A 61 -2.11 5.59 15.89
N SER A 62 -1.76 5.24 17.13
CA SER A 62 -0.42 4.77 17.51
C SER A 62 -0.13 3.37 16.95
N VAL A 63 -1.10 2.46 17.01
CA VAL A 63 -1.01 1.09 16.45
C VAL A 63 -0.94 1.16 14.94
N LEU A 64 -1.79 1.99 14.32
CA LEU A 64 -1.84 2.23 12.89
C LEU A 64 -0.49 2.78 12.38
N LEU A 65 0.09 3.77 13.06
CA LEU A 65 1.42 4.31 12.76
C LEU A 65 2.49 3.23 12.88
N GLY A 66 2.44 2.42 13.94
CA GLY A 66 3.35 1.29 14.15
C GLY A 66 3.29 0.26 13.03
N ARG A 67 2.08 -0.19 12.66
CA ARG A 67 1.84 -1.13 11.55
C ARG A 67 2.34 -0.55 10.24
N MET A 68 1.96 0.68 9.88
CA MET A 68 2.42 1.32 8.65
C MET A 68 3.93 1.54 8.59
N THR A 69 4.55 1.91 9.72
CA THR A 69 6.01 2.07 9.78
C THR A 69 6.70 0.72 9.59
N SER A 70 6.18 -0.35 10.20
CA SER A 70 6.65 -1.72 9.99
C SER A 70 6.50 -2.14 8.52
N THR A 71 5.34 -1.93 7.92
CA THR A 71 5.09 -2.19 6.49
C THR A 71 6.05 -1.42 5.60
N LEU A 72 6.30 -0.13 5.87
CA LEU A 72 7.28 0.67 5.11
C LEU A 72 8.70 0.12 5.21
N ILE A 73 9.11 -0.30 6.41
CA ILE A 73 10.43 -0.92 6.64
C ILE A 73 10.53 -2.25 5.89
N LEU A 74 9.50 -3.10 5.96
CA LEU A 74 9.43 -4.37 5.21
C LEU A 74 9.48 -4.15 3.70
N LEU A 75 8.69 -3.19 3.19
CA LEU A 75 8.72 -2.81 1.78
C LEU A 75 10.11 -2.33 1.36
N LEU A 76 10.79 -1.54 2.20
CA LEU A 76 12.15 -1.10 1.94
C LEU A 76 13.13 -2.28 1.91
N LEU A 77 13.02 -3.20 2.87
CA LEU A 77 13.85 -4.41 2.96
C LEU A 77 13.69 -5.33 1.75
N VAL A 78 12.49 -5.39 1.15
CA VAL A 78 12.22 -6.15 -0.08
C VAL A 78 12.63 -5.36 -1.33
N ALA A 79 12.42 -4.03 -1.33
CA ALA A 79 12.74 -3.17 -2.47
C ALA A 79 14.25 -3.06 -2.73
N ILE A 80 15.09 -3.01 -1.69
CA ILE A 80 16.56 -2.94 -1.83
C ILE A 80 17.14 -4.13 -2.63
N PRO A 81 16.88 -5.40 -2.27
CA PRO A 81 17.40 -6.54 -3.02
C PRO A 81 16.78 -6.63 -4.43
N LEU A 82 15.48 -6.33 -4.59
CA LEU A 82 14.84 -6.26 -5.91
C LEU A 82 15.53 -5.23 -6.81
N LEU A 83 15.82 -4.03 -6.29
CA LEU A 83 16.60 -3.02 -7.01
C LEU A 83 18.00 -3.54 -7.36
N GLY A 84 18.65 -4.28 -6.46
CA GLY A 84 19.92 -4.95 -6.73
C GLY A 84 19.84 -5.93 -7.91
N VAL A 85 18.80 -6.75 -7.95
CA VAL A 85 18.53 -7.69 -9.06
C VAL A 85 18.27 -6.94 -10.36
N LEU A 86 17.44 -5.90 -10.34
CA LEU A 86 17.14 -5.08 -11.53
C LEU A 86 18.40 -4.39 -12.07
N VAL A 87 19.24 -3.86 -11.18
CA VAL A 87 20.54 -3.26 -11.57
C VAL A 87 21.47 -4.34 -12.14
N GLY A 88 21.52 -5.51 -11.53
CA GLY A 88 22.31 -6.66 -12.01
C GLY A 88 21.85 -7.14 -13.40
N LEU A 89 20.55 -7.26 -13.62
CA LEU A 89 19.96 -7.59 -14.91
C LEU A 89 20.25 -6.51 -15.96
N GLY A 90 20.12 -5.23 -15.60
CA GLY A 90 20.46 -4.12 -16.47
C GLY A 90 21.93 -4.15 -16.89
N TRP A 91 22.83 -4.45 -15.94
CA TRP A 91 24.26 -4.64 -16.22
C TRP A 91 24.51 -5.85 -17.14
N LEU A 92 23.84 -6.97 -16.89
CA LEU A 92 23.97 -8.19 -17.71
C LEU A 92 23.51 -7.94 -19.15
N ILE A 93 22.38 -7.25 -19.33
CA ILE A 93 21.85 -6.87 -20.65
C ILE A 93 22.84 -5.93 -21.36
N ASP A 94 23.41 -4.95 -20.66
CA ASP A 94 24.42 -4.07 -21.23
C ASP A 94 25.66 -4.84 -21.68
N ARG A 95 26.09 -5.81 -20.88
CA ARG A 95 27.21 -6.69 -21.20
C ARG A 95 26.92 -7.56 -22.42
N MET A 96 25.74 -8.18 -22.50
CA MET A 96 25.33 -9.03 -23.63
C MET A 96 25.15 -8.23 -24.92
N THR A 97 24.69 -6.98 -24.84
CA THR A 97 24.46 -6.11 -26.01
C THR A 97 25.70 -5.32 -26.43
N GLY A 98 26.87 -5.58 -25.82
CA GLY A 98 28.12 -4.88 -26.14
C GLY A 98 28.03 -3.37 -25.89
N GLY A 99 27.30 -2.95 -24.86
CA GLY A 99 27.12 -1.53 -24.53
C GLY A 99 26.07 -0.80 -25.36
N ALA A 100 25.29 -1.49 -26.20
CA ALA A 100 24.22 -0.86 -26.98
C ALA A 100 23.04 -0.44 -26.09
N ALA A 101 22.66 -1.26 -25.11
CA ALA A 101 21.58 -0.96 -24.17
C ALA A 101 21.92 0.27 -23.29
N GLY A 102 23.14 0.36 -22.78
CA GLY A 102 23.62 1.51 -22.01
C GLY A 102 23.62 2.80 -22.82
N ARG A 103 24.03 2.75 -24.09
CA ARG A 103 23.97 3.90 -25.01
C ARG A 103 22.52 4.32 -25.31
N LEU A 104 21.61 3.36 -25.47
CA LEU A 104 20.18 3.64 -25.65
C LEU A 104 19.60 4.27 -24.38
N PHE A 105 19.91 3.72 -23.21
CA PHE A 105 19.46 4.25 -21.92
C PHE A 105 19.96 5.66 -21.68
N LEU A 106 21.23 5.96 -22.00
CA LEU A 106 21.77 7.31 -21.94
C LEU A 106 21.05 8.28 -22.90
N ARG A 107 20.78 7.88 -24.15
CA ARG A 107 19.98 8.68 -25.10
C ARG A 107 18.56 8.95 -24.62
N VAL A 108 17.93 7.95 -24.01
CA VAL A 108 16.59 8.10 -23.42
C VAL A 108 16.66 9.03 -22.21
N ARG A 109 17.68 8.88 -21.35
CA ARG A 109 17.90 9.71 -20.16
C ARG A 109 18.24 11.16 -20.51
N GLU A 110 18.88 11.41 -21.64
CA GLU A 110 19.10 12.76 -22.19
C GLU A 110 17.80 13.45 -22.63
N ARG A 111 16.72 12.68 -22.81
CA ARG A 111 15.38 13.14 -23.17
C ARG A 111 14.45 13.06 -21.95
N PRO A 112 14.49 14.05 -21.04
CA PRO A 112 13.76 14.00 -19.78
C PRO A 112 12.23 13.98 -19.96
N TRP A 113 11.71 14.35 -21.14
CA TRP A 113 10.29 14.22 -21.45
C TRP A 113 9.83 12.77 -21.48
N ILE A 114 10.68 11.82 -21.87
CA ILE A 114 10.31 10.39 -21.91
C ILE A 114 10.07 9.89 -20.48
N ALA A 115 10.97 10.22 -19.55
CA ALA A 115 10.81 9.87 -18.14
C ALA A 115 9.56 10.51 -17.53
N ALA A 116 9.29 11.78 -17.86
CA ALA A 116 8.08 12.46 -17.43
C ALA A 116 6.81 11.81 -18.01
N THR A 117 6.81 11.43 -19.30
CA THR A 117 5.67 10.75 -19.93
C THR A 117 5.45 9.37 -19.33
N ILE A 118 6.50 8.59 -19.09
CA ILE A 118 6.38 7.29 -18.43
C ILE A 118 5.86 7.44 -17.00
N ALA A 119 6.38 8.40 -16.23
CA ALA A 119 5.88 8.68 -14.88
C ALA A 119 4.42 9.14 -14.90
N ALA A 120 4.03 10.01 -15.85
CA ALA A 120 2.65 10.46 -16.02
C ALA A 120 1.71 9.30 -16.39
N LEU A 121 2.12 8.45 -17.34
CA LEU A 121 1.36 7.26 -17.73
C LEU A 121 1.26 6.27 -16.58
N TRP A 122 2.33 6.07 -15.82
CA TRP A 122 2.35 5.22 -14.65
C TRP A 122 1.39 5.74 -13.59
N CYS A 123 1.52 7.00 -13.15
CA CYS A 123 0.62 7.61 -12.19
C CYS A 123 -0.84 7.61 -12.67
N GLY A 124 -1.07 7.87 -13.97
CA GLY A 124 -2.40 7.83 -14.57
C GLY A 124 -3.00 6.42 -14.56
N ALA A 125 -2.22 5.40 -14.89
CA ALA A 125 -2.66 4.00 -14.86
C ALA A 125 -2.93 3.51 -13.43
N THR A 126 -2.08 3.88 -12.46
CA THR A 126 -2.30 3.53 -11.05
C THR A 126 -3.50 4.25 -10.46
N TYR A 127 -3.70 5.54 -10.81
CA TYR A 127 -4.88 6.28 -10.40
C TYR A 127 -6.16 5.72 -11.04
N TRP A 128 -6.10 5.33 -12.32
CA TRP A 128 -7.20 4.67 -13.03
C TRP A 128 -7.63 3.37 -12.34
N GLY A 129 -6.67 2.51 -11.97
CA GLY A 129 -6.97 1.27 -11.27
C GLY A 129 -7.71 1.54 -9.95
N VAL A 130 -7.23 2.49 -9.14
CA VAL A 130 -7.86 2.87 -7.87
C VAL A 130 -9.26 3.40 -8.13
N PHE A 131 -9.44 4.29 -9.11
CA PHE A 131 -10.73 4.94 -9.34
C PHE A 131 -11.80 3.99 -9.90
N ASN A 132 -11.43 2.99 -10.71
CA ASN A 132 -12.38 1.97 -11.17
C ASN A 132 -13.06 1.20 -10.03
N LEU A 133 -12.46 1.16 -8.83
CA LEU A 133 -13.08 0.58 -7.65
C LEU A 133 -14.16 1.47 -7.02
N PHE A 134 -14.18 2.78 -7.33
CA PHE A 134 -14.95 3.78 -6.56
C PHE A 134 -15.94 4.63 -7.34
N GLY A 135 -15.94 4.68 -8.68
CA GLY A 135 -16.81 5.62 -9.40
C GLY A 135 -17.42 5.15 -10.72
N GLU A 136 -18.73 5.41 -10.87
CA GLU A 136 -19.54 5.27 -12.10
C GLU A 136 -19.37 6.45 -13.09
N LEU A 137 -18.22 7.12 -13.08
CA LEU A 137 -17.97 8.25 -13.97
C LEU A 137 -17.48 7.77 -15.34
N ASP A 138 -17.83 8.51 -16.39
CA ASP A 138 -17.46 8.19 -17.77
C ASP A 138 -15.93 8.09 -17.93
N LEU A 139 -15.48 6.85 -18.12
CA LEU A 139 -14.09 6.38 -18.15
C LEU A 139 -13.18 7.29 -18.99
N PHE A 140 -13.70 7.75 -20.13
CA PHE A 140 -12.94 8.52 -21.10
C PHE A 140 -12.60 9.93 -20.60
N VAL A 141 -13.57 10.62 -19.97
CA VAL A 141 -13.39 11.99 -19.48
C VAL A 141 -12.36 12.02 -18.36
N MET A 142 -12.40 11.00 -17.49
CA MET A 142 -11.54 10.99 -16.32
C MET A 142 -10.10 10.61 -16.63
N VAL A 143 -9.87 9.59 -17.47
CA VAL A 143 -8.52 9.25 -17.95
C VAL A 143 -7.91 10.44 -18.68
N THR A 144 -8.69 11.15 -19.48
CA THR A 144 -8.23 12.35 -20.19
C THR A 144 -7.83 13.47 -19.21
N ILE A 145 -8.62 13.72 -18.16
CA ILE A 145 -8.31 14.73 -17.14
C ILE A 145 -7.09 14.32 -16.32
N ALA A 146 -6.99 13.06 -15.87
CA ALA A 146 -5.88 12.59 -15.04
C ALA A 146 -4.55 12.53 -15.82
N VAL A 147 -4.57 12.02 -17.06
CA VAL A 147 -3.40 12.02 -17.95
C VAL A 147 -3.06 13.45 -18.36
N GLY A 148 -4.05 14.30 -18.63
CA GLY A 148 -3.85 15.71 -18.97
C GLY A 148 -3.24 16.52 -17.84
N LEU A 149 -3.77 16.42 -16.62
CA LEU A 149 -3.24 17.05 -15.42
C LEU A 149 -1.88 16.48 -15.05
N GLY A 150 -1.69 15.16 -15.11
CA GLY A 150 -0.39 14.53 -14.88
C GLY A 150 0.64 15.05 -15.88
N ALA A 151 0.34 14.98 -17.18
CA ALA A 151 1.23 15.49 -18.22
C ALA A 151 1.53 16.99 -18.04
N ALA A 152 0.53 17.83 -17.74
CA ALA A 152 0.73 19.26 -17.50
C ALA A 152 1.56 19.52 -16.24
N ALA A 153 1.22 18.88 -15.12
CA ALA A 153 1.91 19.00 -13.84
C ALA A 153 3.36 18.52 -13.92
N PHE A 154 3.72 17.62 -14.84
CA PHE A 154 5.10 17.18 -15.02
C PHE A 154 5.83 17.94 -16.13
N LEU A 155 5.22 18.11 -17.31
CA LEU A 155 5.89 18.75 -18.44
C LEU A 155 6.26 20.21 -18.14
N ILE A 156 5.40 20.95 -17.43
CA ILE A 156 5.64 22.37 -17.12
C ILE A 156 6.89 22.55 -16.23
N PRO A 157 6.98 21.94 -15.02
CA PRO A 157 8.17 22.06 -14.19
C PRO A 157 9.39 21.37 -14.84
N PHE A 158 9.23 20.27 -15.58
CA PHE A 158 10.34 19.66 -16.33
C PHE A 158 10.94 20.63 -17.35
N ARG A 159 10.10 21.39 -18.07
CA ARG A 159 10.57 22.38 -19.06
C ARG A 159 11.28 23.55 -18.39
N LEU A 160 10.76 24.01 -17.25
CA LEU A 160 11.30 25.12 -16.46
C LEU A 160 12.62 24.77 -15.78
N LEU A 161 12.72 23.59 -15.17
CA LEU A 161 13.88 23.15 -14.40
C LEU A 161 15.06 22.68 -15.27
N ARG A 162 14.84 22.40 -16.57
CA ARG A 162 15.89 21.91 -17.49
C ARG A 162 17.10 22.82 -17.63
N ARG A 163 16.94 24.14 -17.46
CA ARG A 163 18.00 25.13 -17.74
C ARG A 163 19.00 25.33 -16.61
N LYS A 164 18.71 24.84 -15.38
CA LYS A 164 19.58 25.08 -14.21
C LYS A 164 20.07 23.75 -13.61
N PRO A 165 21.33 23.69 -13.13
CA PRO A 165 21.89 22.48 -12.51
C PRO A 165 21.08 22.04 -11.28
N VAL A 166 20.53 23.00 -10.51
CA VAL A 166 19.63 22.75 -9.37
C VAL A 166 18.35 22.02 -9.81
N GLY A 167 17.86 22.29 -11.01
CA GLY A 167 16.67 21.65 -11.55
C GLY A 167 16.86 20.16 -11.89
N ARG A 168 18.08 19.71 -12.18
CA ARG A 168 18.36 18.26 -12.39
C ARG A 168 18.25 17.46 -11.09
N ALA A 169 18.63 18.05 -9.96
CA ALA A 169 18.49 17.41 -8.65
C ALA A 169 17.01 17.34 -8.25
N GLY A 170 16.28 18.44 -8.37
CA GLY A 170 14.83 18.49 -8.12
C GLY A 170 14.04 17.49 -8.98
N MET A 171 14.45 17.30 -10.24
CA MET A 171 13.83 16.33 -11.14
C MET A 171 13.85 14.90 -10.57
N LYS A 172 15.00 14.46 -10.04
CA LYS A 172 15.15 13.11 -9.49
C LYS A 172 14.27 12.90 -8.26
N VAL A 173 14.15 13.94 -7.43
CA VAL A 173 13.31 13.92 -6.23
C VAL A 173 11.84 13.81 -6.61
N ILE A 174 11.40 14.64 -7.54
CA ILE A 174 10.01 14.62 -8.04
C ILE A 174 9.70 13.26 -8.66
N THR A 175 10.54 12.77 -9.57
CA THR A 175 10.33 11.46 -10.19
C THR A 175 10.32 10.33 -9.16
N GLY A 176 11.27 10.32 -8.21
CA GLY A 176 11.32 9.31 -7.15
C GLY A 176 10.08 9.33 -6.26
N GLY A 177 9.64 10.50 -5.82
CA GLY A 177 8.43 10.65 -5.01
C GLY A 177 7.18 10.21 -5.74
N LEU A 178 7.03 10.55 -7.01
CA LEU A 178 5.89 10.14 -7.83
C LEU A 178 5.86 8.64 -8.10
N THR A 179 7.02 8.05 -8.41
CA THR A 179 7.13 6.60 -8.55
C THR A 179 6.73 5.91 -7.24
N GLY A 180 7.20 6.45 -6.10
CA GLY A 180 6.80 5.96 -4.78
C GLY A 180 5.30 6.04 -4.54
N ILE A 181 4.68 7.19 -4.82
CA ILE A 181 3.23 7.40 -4.71
C ILE A 181 2.47 6.42 -5.62
N GLY A 182 2.87 6.27 -6.87
CA GLY A 182 2.25 5.33 -7.81
C GLY A 182 2.34 3.89 -7.32
N LEU A 183 3.49 3.49 -6.78
CA LEU A 183 3.68 2.17 -6.17
C LEU A 183 2.82 1.99 -4.91
N GLY A 184 2.65 3.06 -4.13
CA GLY A 184 1.71 3.09 -3.01
C GLY A 184 0.25 2.89 -3.46
N PHE A 185 -0.18 3.49 -4.58
CA PHE A 185 -1.51 3.22 -5.13
C PHE A 185 -1.70 1.77 -5.60
N LEU A 186 -0.67 1.15 -6.19
CA LEU A 186 -0.73 -0.29 -6.52
C LEU A 186 -0.86 -1.14 -5.26
N LEU A 187 -0.21 -0.74 -4.17
CA LEU A 187 -0.35 -1.41 -2.89
C LEU A 187 -1.78 -1.25 -2.33
N ILE A 188 -2.37 -0.06 -2.41
CA ILE A 188 -3.80 0.14 -2.05
C ILE A 188 -4.68 -0.82 -2.84
N LEU A 189 -4.47 -0.91 -4.16
CA LEU A 189 -5.24 -1.81 -5.02
C LEU A 189 -5.13 -3.27 -4.56
N GLY A 190 -3.91 -3.73 -4.29
CA GLY A 190 -3.69 -5.08 -3.77
C GLY A 190 -4.39 -5.31 -2.42
N LEU A 191 -4.36 -4.34 -1.51
CA LEU A 191 -5.03 -4.44 -0.21
C LEU A 191 -6.55 -4.49 -0.34
N VAL A 192 -7.13 -3.65 -1.21
CA VAL A 192 -8.58 -3.66 -1.45
C VAL A 192 -9.00 -4.95 -2.13
N GLN A 193 -8.26 -5.41 -3.13
CA GLN A 193 -8.53 -6.70 -3.78
C GLN A 193 -8.41 -7.87 -2.79
N GLY A 194 -7.40 -7.85 -1.92
CA GLY A 194 -7.29 -8.85 -0.85
C GLY A 194 -8.46 -8.81 0.12
N ALA A 195 -8.95 -7.63 0.48
CA ALA A 195 -10.12 -7.51 1.36
C ALA A 195 -11.41 -8.01 0.67
N ILE A 196 -11.56 -7.76 -0.63
CA ILE A 196 -12.65 -8.33 -1.43
C ILE A 196 -12.53 -9.85 -1.49
N GLU A 197 -11.32 -10.38 -1.68
CA GLU A 197 -11.05 -11.82 -1.67
C GLU A 197 -11.41 -12.46 -0.32
N VAL A 198 -11.10 -11.81 0.81
CA VAL A 198 -11.56 -12.23 2.14
C VAL A 198 -13.08 -12.21 2.24
N GLN A 199 -13.73 -11.20 1.67
CA GLN A 199 -15.18 -11.10 1.66
C GLN A 199 -15.84 -12.20 0.81
N GLU A 200 -15.19 -12.68 -0.24
CA GLU A 200 -15.72 -13.73 -1.12
C GLU A 200 -15.41 -15.14 -0.58
N THR A 201 -14.18 -15.34 -0.10
CA THR A 201 -13.61 -16.66 0.22
C THR A 201 -13.43 -16.90 1.72
N GLY A 202 -13.50 -15.86 2.55
CA GLY A 202 -13.24 -15.98 3.99
C GLY A 202 -11.79 -16.34 4.33
N GLN A 203 -10.85 -16.06 3.43
CA GLN A 203 -9.42 -16.27 3.63
C GLN A 203 -8.62 -15.02 3.26
N ALA A 204 -7.70 -14.61 4.13
CA ALA A 204 -6.79 -13.51 3.84
C ALA A 204 -5.62 -13.96 2.96
N ASN A 205 -5.27 -13.11 2.00
CA ASN A 205 -4.04 -13.32 1.22
C ASN A 205 -2.80 -12.84 1.99
N ASP A 206 -1.62 -13.30 1.55
CA ASP A 206 -0.33 -12.97 2.16
C ASP A 206 -0.11 -11.46 2.31
N LEU A 207 -0.62 -10.66 1.36
CA LEU A 207 -0.46 -9.21 1.37
C LEU A 207 -1.18 -8.57 2.57
N LEU A 208 -2.39 -9.03 2.87
CA LEU A 208 -3.14 -8.60 4.05
C LEU A 208 -2.43 -8.98 5.34
N SER A 209 -1.90 -10.21 5.42
CA SER A 209 -1.12 -10.68 6.56
C SER A 209 0.13 -9.81 6.79
N TYR A 210 0.82 -9.38 5.73
CA TYR A 210 1.99 -8.48 5.84
C TYR A 210 1.66 -7.07 6.34
N VAL A 211 0.44 -6.57 6.11
CA VAL A 211 0.01 -5.28 6.70
C VAL A 211 -0.59 -5.42 8.10
N GLY A 212 -0.57 -6.64 8.64
CA GLY A 212 -1.07 -6.94 9.98
C GLY A 212 -2.59 -7.02 10.06
N PHE A 213 -3.26 -7.30 8.93
CA PHE A 213 -4.62 -7.81 8.97
C PHE A 213 -4.60 -9.19 9.63
N GLN A 214 -5.51 -9.43 10.57
CA GLN A 214 -5.57 -10.68 11.31
C GLN A 214 -6.73 -11.51 10.76
N ASP A 215 -6.40 -12.62 10.10
CA ASP A 215 -7.40 -13.59 9.66
C ASP A 215 -7.85 -14.45 10.85
N GLN A 216 -8.71 -13.87 11.69
CA GLN A 216 -9.17 -14.50 12.92
C GLN A 216 -10.68 -14.73 12.84
N TRP A 217 -11.09 -15.99 12.97
CA TRP A 217 -12.49 -16.40 12.97
C TRP A 217 -12.89 -16.92 14.34
N THR A 218 -14.13 -16.65 14.74
CA THR A 218 -14.64 -17.04 16.05
C THR A 218 -16.11 -17.39 16.01
N VAL A 219 -16.50 -18.38 16.81
CA VAL A 219 -17.91 -18.66 17.11
C VAL A 219 -18.29 -17.88 18.37
N LEU A 220 -19.29 -17.04 18.27
CA LEU A 220 -19.75 -16.23 19.39
C LEU A 220 -20.61 -17.04 20.34
N LYS A 221 -20.44 -16.79 21.65
CA LYS A 221 -21.28 -17.35 22.69
C LYS A 221 -21.86 -16.24 23.57
N SER A 222 -23.05 -16.49 24.10
CA SER A 222 -23.66 -15.66 25.13
C SER A 222 -22.87 -15.77 26.44
N ALA A 223 -22.58 -14.64 27.08
CA ALA A 223 -21.85 -14.65 28.36
C ALA A 223 -22.68 -15.23 29.52
N ASP A 224 -24.01 -15.16 29.43
CA ASP A 224 -24.92 -15.57 30.52
C ASP A 224 -25.12 -17.08 30.60
N ASP A 225 -25.21 -17.76 29.44
CA ASP A 225 -25.59 -19.17 29.36
C ASP A 225 -24.67 -20.04 28.48
N ASP A 226 -23.54 -19.48 28.02
CA ASP A 226 -22.53 -20.11 27.14
C ASP A 226 -23.10 -20.71 25.84
N LYS A 227 -24.33 -20.35 25.47
CA LYS A 227 -24.95 -20.85 24.24
C LYS A 227 -24.39 -20.14 23.01
N PRO A 228 -24.24 -20.85 21.88
CA PRO A 228 -23.80 -20.23 20.64
C PRO A 228 -24.82 -19.17 20.19
N LEU A 229 -24.31 -18.02 19.79
CA LEU A 229 -25.10 -16.96 19.15
C LEU A 229 -25.12 -17.20 17.64
N TYR A 230 -26.15 -16.68 16.96
CA TYR A 230 -26.28 -16.74 15.50
C TYR A 230 -26.13 -18.15 14.92
N ASP A 231 -26.71 -19.13 15.60
CA ASP A 231 -26.67 -20.55 15.22
C ASP A 231 -25.26 -21.14 15.17
N GLY A 232 -24.31 -20.56 15.92
CA GLY A 232 -22.94 -21.06 16.00
C GLY A 232 -22.07 -20.74 14.79
N ARG A 233 -22.52 -19.83 13.91
CA ARG A 233 -21.78 -19.45 12.70
C ARG A 233 -20.42 -18.82 13.02
N TRP A 234 -19.43 -19.14 12.19
CA TRP A 234 -18.11 -18.50 12.21
C TRP A 234 -18.21 -17.05 11.76
N MET A 235 -17.69 -16.14 12.56
CA MET A 235 -17.58 -14.73 12.24
C MET A 235 -16.13 -14.29 12.29
N MET A 236 -15.72 -13.45 11.36
CA MET A 236 -14.37 -12.89 11.38
C MET A 236 -14.30 -11.77 12.41
N LEU A 237 -13.35 -11.84 13.33
CA LEU A 237 -13.06 -10.78 14.29
C LEU A 237 -12.19 -9.72 13.62
N LEU A 238 -12.80 -8.58 13.27
CA LEU A 238 -12.09 -7.45 12.66
C LEU A 238 -11.25 -6.67 13.68
N GLY A 239 -11.66 -6.69 14.94
CA GLY A 239 -10.96 -6.04 16.05
C GLY A 239 -11.86 -5.75 17.25
N GLU A 240 -11.36 -4.89 18.14
CA GLU A 240 -11.92 -4.64 19.47
C GLU A 240 -11.86 -3.15 19.78
N SER A 241 -13.01 -2.48 19.97
CA SER A 241 -13.06 -1.06 20.33
C SER A 241 -14.07 -0.79 21.43
N ASP A 242 -13.70 0.04 22.40
CA ASP A 242 -14.60 0.55 23.46
C ASP A 242 -15.39 -0.56 24.19
N GLY A 243 -14.75 -1.69 24.49
CA GLY A 243 -15.40 -2.84 25.14
C GLY A 243 -16.40 -3.59 24.24
N THR A 244 -16.30 -3.43 22.92
CA THR A 244 -17.10 -4.14 21.93
C THR A 244 -16.23 -4.89 20.94
N TYR A 245 -16.65 -6.11 20.59
CA TYR A 245 -16.12 -6.84 19.45
C TYR A 245 -16.72 -6.30 18.16
N VAL A 246 -15.89 -6.08 17.15
CA VAL A 246 -16.35 -5.79 15.79
C VAL A 246 -16.16 -7.03 14.93
N LEU A 247 -17.27 -7.55 14.43
CA LEU A 247 -17.36 -8.88 13.84
C LEU A 247 -17.96 -8.77 12.45
N TYR A 248 -17.38 -9.48 11.50
CA TYR A 248 -17.87 -9.58 10.13
C TYR A 248 -18.49 -10.95 9.90
N ASP A 249 -19.76 -10.96 9.51
CA ASP A 249 -20.46 -12.15 9.05
C ASP A 249 -20.34 -12.22 7.53
N CYS A 250 -19.45 -13.11 7.09
CA CYS A 250 -19.11 -13.22 5.69
C CYS A 250 -20.23 -13.81 4.84
N ASP A 251 -21.12 -14.62 5.43
CA ASP A 251 -22.29 -15.17 4.74
C ASP A 251 -23.32 -14.08 4.44
N ARG A 252 -23.52 -13.15 5.38
CA ARG A 252 -24.48 -12.03 5.22
C ARG A 252 -23.88 -10.75 4.64
N LEU A 253 -22.55 -10.69 4.52
CA LEU A 253 -21.80 -9.50 4.15
C LEU A 253 -22.07 -8.30 5.08
N GLU A 254 -22.31 -8.56 6.36
CA GLU A 254 -22.69 -7.55 7.35
C GLU A 254 -21.67 -7.48 8.50
N THR A 255 -21.42 -6.26 8.98
CA THR A 255 -20.59 -6.04 10.17
C THR A 255 -21.46 -5.69 11.38
N PHE A 256 -21.20 -6.37 12.48
CA PHE A 256 -21.90 -6.19 13.75
C PHE A 256 -20.95 -5.75 14.85
N ARG A 257 -21.51 -5.10 15.87
CA ARG A 257 -20.81 -4.79 17.11
C ARG A 257 -21.49 -5.44 18.28
N ARG A 258 -20.72 -6.08 19.15
CA ARG A 258 -21.24 -6.83 20.30
C ARG A 258 -20.48 -6.44 21.56
N PRO A 259 -21.17 -6.06 22.66
CA PRO A 259 -20.51 -5.79 23.93
C PRO A 259 -19.81 -7.04 24.45
N MET A 260 -18.55 -6.89 24.86
CA MET A 260 -17.74 -7.97 25.45
C MET A 260 -18.36 -8.50 26.75
N GLU A 261 -19.08 -7.65 27.49
CA GLU A 261 -19.76 -8.04 28.73
C GLU A 261 -20.85 -9.11 28.53
N THR A 262 -21.42 -9.19 27.31
CA THR A 262 -22.54 -10.09 26.99
C THR A 262 -22.15 -11.16 25.97
N THR A 263 -20.90 -11.14 25.48
CA THR A 263 -20.46 -11.96 24.37
C THR A 263 -19.08 -12.53 24.69
N ASN A 264 -18.97 -13.85 24.76
CA ASN A 264 -17.69 -14.55 24.85
C ASN A 264 -17.26 -15.01 23.47
N LEU A 265 -15.95 -14.94 23.20
CA LEU A 265 -15.36 -15.60 22.04
C LEU A 265 -15.21 -17.09 22.38
N GLY A 266 -15.90 -17.94 21.63
CA GLY A 266 -15.87 -19.39 21.81
C GLY A 266 -14.65 -20.00 21.14
N SER A 267 -14.89 -20.88 20.18
CA SER A 267 -13.83 -21.46 19.35
C SER A 267 -13.20 -20.37 18.50
N ILE A 268 -11.88 -20.20 18.56
CA ILE A 268 -11.11 -19.25 17.76
C ILE A 268 -10.24 -20.04 16.77
N GLN A 269 -10.28 -19.65 15.50
CA GLN A 269 -9.38 -20.10 14.45
C GLN A 269 -8.54 -18.92 13.96
N LEU A 270 -7.23 -19.15 13.82
CA LEU A 270 -6.28 -18.18 13.29
C LEU A 270 -5.76 -18.73 11.96
N ASP A 271 -5.86 -17.93 10.90
CA ASP A 271 -5.36 -18.24 9.55
C ASP A 271 -5.85 -19.63 9.06
N PRO A 272 -7.19 -19.84 8.95
CA PRO A 272 -7.72 -21.14 8.61
C PRO A 272 -7.38 -21.51 7.16
N GLU A 273 -6.79 -22.68 6.95
CA GLU A 273 -6.60 -23.23 5.61
C GLU A 273 -7.96 -23.58 4.99
N ARG A 274 -8.32 -22.91 3.88
CA ARG A 274 -9.54 -23.21 3.11
C ARG A 274 -9.22 -24.05 1.89
N GLN A 275 -10.21 -24.82 1.42
CA GLN A 275 -10.08 -25.58 0.17
C GLN A 275 -10.21 -24.63 -1.02
N ASP A 276 -9.59 -24.99 -2.14
CA ASP A 276 -9.72 -24.23 -3.39
C ASP A 276 -11.20 -24.11 -3.80
N GLY A 277 -11.67 -22.87 -4.01
CA GLY A 277 -13.05 -22.56 -4.37
C GLY A 277 -14.03 -22.50 -3.19
N PHE A 278 -13.54 -22.53 -1.94
CA PHE A 278 -14.35 -22.25 -0.76
C PHE A 278 -14.95 -20.84 -0.81
N THR A 279 -16.21 -20.72 -0.42
CA THR A 279 -16.94 -19.45 -0.36
C THR A 279 -17.49 -19.20 1.03
N CYS A 280 -17.77 -17.95 1.37
CA CYS A 280 -18.31 -17.65 2.69
C CYS A 280 -19.65 -18.32 3.03
N GLY A 281 -20.44 -18.73 2.04
CA GLY A 281 -21.65 -19.54 2.26
C GLY A 281 -21.37 -20.95 2.81
N ASP A 282 -20.17 -21.49 2.58
CA ASP A 282 -19.77 -22.80 3.08
C ASP A 282 -19.55 -22.79 4.62
N LEU A 283 -19.30 -21.61 5.21
CA LEU A 283 -19.17 -21.42 6.67
C LEU A 283 -20.46 -21.75 7.43
N ALA A 284 -21.62 -21.52 6.82
CA ALA A 284 -22.91 -21.82 7.44
C ALA A 284 -23.22 -23.33 7.41
N THR A 285 -22.57 -24.09 6.53
CA THR A 285 -22.94 -25.49 6.24
C THR A 285 -22.13 -26.50 7.07
N GLN A 286 -20.91 -26.13 7.50
CA GLN A 286 -20.02 -27.06 8.23
C GLN A 286 -20.44 -27.37 9.67
N ASP A 287 -21.37 -26.60 10.26
CA ASP A 287 -21.76 -26.71 11.68
C ASP A 287 -23.20 -27.17 11.92
N THR A 288 -23.81 -27.93 10.99
CA THR A 288 -24.87 -28.86 11.44
C THR A 288 -24.18 -30.15 11.87
N PRO A 289 -23.88 -30.37 13.16
CA PRO A 289 -23.54 -31.71 13.61
C PRO A 289 -24.72 -32.58 13.24
N SER A 290 -24.52 -33.48 12.28
CA SER A 290 -25.44 -34.58 12.06
C SER A 290 -25.51 -35.33 13.38
N GLN A 291 -26.59 -35.10 14.14
CA GLN A 291 -27.11 -36.03 15.13
C GLN A 291 -27.50 -37.32 14.39
N SER A 292 -26.52 -38.03 13.86
CA SER A 292 -26.64 -39.36 13.29
C SER A 292 -25.30 -40.01 13.53
N ASP A 293 -25.21 -40.68 14.67
CA ASP A 293 -24.42 -41.90 14.92
C ASP A 293 -24.14 -42.00 16.42
N SER A 294 -25.23 -42.21 17.17
CA SER A 294 -25.22 -42.75 18.52
C SER A 294 -26.51 -43.54 18.69
N GLU A 295 -26.61 -44.65 17.95
CA GLU A 295 -27.41 -45.82 18.34
C GLU A 295 -26.61 -46.67 19.34
#